data_AF-A0A380GQB2-F1
#
_entry.id   AF-A0A380GQB2-F1
#
_cell.length_a   1.000
_cell.length_b   1.000
_cell.length_c   1.000
_cell.angle_alpha   90.00
_cell.angle_beta   90.00
_cell.angle_gamma   90.00
#
_symmetry.space_group_name_H-M   'P 1'
#
loop_
_entity.id
_entity.type
_entity.pdbx_description
1 polymer ?
#
loop_
_entity_poly.entity_id
_entity_poly.type
_entity_poly.pdbx_seq_one_letter_code
_entity_poly.pdbx_strand_id
1 'polypeptide(L)'
;MRYDKKTVKQFILNYHKTIDNSKECDEDTSIDDFFSVNSQVDVEPIEENNVEESIFYNEIETLVEKAATDKEFCIFWLLAEGKTYKEVGRIFEVSGERVRQVFDRVLDKIVEG
;
A
#
# COMPACT_ATOMS: atom_id res chain seq x y z
N MET A 1 -4.19 17.95 -2.96
CA MET A 1 -3.22 17.40 -1.96
C MET A 1 -2.01 18.34 -1.82
N ARG A 2 -1.24 18.33 -0.71
CA ARG A 2 -0.05 19.21 -0.52
C ARG A 2 1.22 18.75 -1.26
N TYR A 3 1.27 17.49 -1.70
CA TYR A 3 2.44 16.88 -2.32
C TYR A 3 2.32 16.89 -3.85
N ASP A 4 3.46 17.01 -4.53
CA ASP A 4 3.49 16.95 -5.98
C ASP A 4 3.33 15.52 -6.52
N LYS A 5 2.89 15.41 -7.78
CA LYS A 5 2.62 14.13 -8.45
C LYS A 5 3.79 13.14 -8.40
N LYS A 6 5.04 13.62 -8.52
CA LYS A 6 6.21 12.74 -8.55
C LYS A 6 6.45 12.13 -7.17
N THR A 7 6.32 12.93 -6.11
CA THR A 7 6.44 12.47 -4.72
C THR A 7 5.37 11.43 -4.39
N VAL A 8 4.10 11.71 -4.71
CA VAL A 8 2.99 10.77 -4.49
C VAL A 8 3.20 9.46 -5.28
N LYS A 9 3.61 9.57 -6.54
CA LYS A 9 3.91 8.40 -7.39
C LYS A 9 5.00 7.52 -6.80
N GLN A 10 6.09 8.13 -6.36
CA GLN A 10 7.23 7.41 -5.80
C GLN A 10 6.87 6.76 -4.47
N PHE A 11 6.08 7.44 -3.64
CA PHE A 11 5.57 6.87 -2.39
C PHE A 11 4.75 5.60 -2.65
N ILE A 12 3.71 5.68 -3.49
CA ILE A 12 2.81 4.54 -3.78
C ILE A 12 3.61 3.34 -4.30
N LEU A 13 4.51 3.54 -5.26
CA LEU A 13 5.30 2.44 -5.84
C LEU A 13 6.28 1.79 -4.86
N ASN A 14 6.57 2.42 -3.72
CA ASN A 14 7.45 1.88 -2.68
C ASN A 14 6.70 1.51 -1.40
N TYR A 15 5.37 1.69 -1.35
CA TYR A 15 4.60 1.48 -0.13
C TYR A 15 4.69 0.05 0.41
N HIS A 16 4.63 -0.98 -0.43
CA HIS A 16 4.88 -2.37 -0.01
C HIS A 16 6.16 -2.58 0.80
N LYS A 17 7.20 -1.74 0.62
CA LYS A 17 8.46 -1.85 1.37
C LYS A 17 8.35 -1.38 2.81
N THR A 18 7.35 -0.55 3.13
CA THR A 18 7.09 -0.13 4.51
C THR A 18 6.36 -1.23 5.27
N ILE A 19 5.59 -2.07 4.56
CA ILE A 19 4.89 -3.23 5.12
C ILE A 19 5.86 -4.41 5.31
N ASP A 20 6.70 -4.74 4.31
CA ASP A 20 7.69 -5.84 4.40
C ASP A 20 8.77 -5.65 5.48
N ASN A 21 8.90 -4.44 6.03
CA ASN A 21 9.82 -4.15 7.13
C ASN A 21 9.23 -4.44 8.52
N SER A 22 7.91 -4.59 8.65
CA SER A 22 7.38 -5.14 9.89
C SER A 22 7.80 -6.60 9.92
N LYS A 23 8.59 -7.01 10.92
CA LYS A 23 8.79 -8.44 11.17
C LYS A 23 7.41 -9.07 11.20
N GLU A 24 7.09 -9.95 10.26
CA GLU A 24 5.98 -10.86 10.47
C GLU A 24 6.32 -11.60 11.76
N CYS A 25 5.56 -11.33 12.83
CA CYS A 25 5.61 -12.11 14.05
C CYS A 25 4.90 -13.43 13.74
N ASP A 26 5.54 -14.25 12.90
CA ASP A 26 5.26 -15.66 12.73
C ASP A 26 5.84 -16.35 13.98
N GLU A 27 5.33 -15.97 15.15
CA GLU A 27 5.61 -16.70 16.37
C GLU A 27 4.91 -18.04 16.23
N ASP A 28 5.70 -19.11 16.32
CA ASP A 28 5.25 -20.51 16.36
C ASP A 28 4.54 -20.77 17.70
N THR A 29 3.45 -20.05 17.94
CA THR A 29 2.68 -20.03 19.17
C THR A 29 1.60 -21.09 19.06
N SER A 30 1.70 -22.12 19.89
CA SER A 30 0.65 -23.15 19.96
C SER A 30 -0.65 -22.56 20.52
N ILE A 31 -1.80 -23.20 20.23
CA ILE A 31 -3.09 -22.79 20.83
C ILE A 31 -3.00 -22.76 22.36
N ASP A 32 -2.22 -23.66 22.96
CA ASP A 32 -2.05 -23.72 24.41
C ASP A 32 -1.26 -22.52 24.96
N ASP A 33 -0.30 -22.00 24.19
CA ASP A 33 0.46 -20.80 24.56
C ASP A 33 -0.38 -19.53 24.42
N PHE A 34 -1.32 -19.48 23.47
CA PHE A 34 -2.25 -18.35 23.28
C PHE A 34 -3.17 -18.10 24.49
N PHE A 35 -3.61 -19.16 25.17
CA PHE A 35 -4.44 -19.06 26.38
C PHE A 35 -3.61 -19.00 27.67
N SER A 36 -2.29 -19.12 27.56
CA SER A 36 -1.39 -19.06 28.72
C SER A 36 -1.17 -17.60 29.14
N VAL A 37 -1.68 -17.24 30.31
CA VAL A 37 -1.45 -15.91 30.89
C VAL A 37 -0.12 -15.95 31.64
N ASN A 38 0.99 -16.01 30.90
CA ASN A 38 2.30 -15.72 31.49
C ASN A 38 2.54 -14.21 31.37
N SER A 39 2.68 -13.54 32.51
CA SER A 39 2.66 -12.07 32.65
C SER A 39 3.95 -11.36 32.19
N GLN A 40 4.74 -12.01 31.34
CA GLN A 40 5.93 -11.46 30.72
C GLN A 40 5.80 -11.60 29.19
N VAL A 41 4.74 -10.99 28.65
CA VAL A 41 4.77 -10.63 27.23
C VAL A 41 5.71 -9.44 27.17
N ASP A 42 6.91 -9.64 26.62
CA ASP A 42 7.73 -8.52 26.17
C ASP A 42 6.82 -7.70 25.26
N VAL A 43 6.47 -6.49 25.69
CA VAL A 43 5.70 -5.57 24.87
C VAL A 43 6.61 -5.25 23.70
N GLU A 44 6.45 -5.97 22.60
CA GLU A 44 7.10 -5.59 21.36
C GLU A 44 6.68 -4.14 21.11
N PRO A 45 7.65 -3.21 21.08
CA PRO A 45 7.33 -1.82 20.85
C PRO A 45 6.57 -1.79 19.53
N ILE A 46 5.36 -1.25 19.56
CA ILE A 46 4.63 -0.90 18.34
C ILE A 46 5.66 -0.15 17.50
N GLU A 47 6.07 -0.72 16.37
CA GLU A 47 7.10 -0.13 15.54
C GLU A 47 6.55 1.21 15.03
N GLU A 48 6.84 2.29 15.76
CA GLU A 48 6.40 3.67 15.48
C GLU A 48 6.85 4.13 14.08
N ASN A 49 7.77 3.41 13.45
CA ASN A 49 8.40 3.77 12.20
C ASN A 49 7.48 3.76 10.97
N ASN A 50 6.31 3.12 11.01
CA ASN A 50 5.42 2.97 9.82
C ASN A 50 4.06 3.67 9.95
N VAL A 51 3.77 4.32 11.08
CA VAL A 51 2.44 4.92 11.35
C VAL A 51 2.18 6.11 10.43
N GLU A 52 3.20 6.94 10.18
CA GLU A 52 3.08 8.11 9.31
C GLU A 52 2.85 7.70 7.85
N GLU A 53 3.57 6.68 7.34
CA GLU A 53 3.34 6.15 6.00
C GLU A 53 1.96 5.53 5.86
N SER A 54 1.48 4.81 6.88
CA SER A 54 0.15 4.20 6.88
C SER A 54 -0.96 5.26 6.85
N ILE A 55 -0.83 6.33 7.65
CA ILE A 55 -1.76 7.47 7.62
C ILE A 55 -1.75 8.11 6.22
N PHE A 56 -0.56 8.35 5.66
CA PHE A 56 -0.43 8.98 4.36
C PHE A 56 -1.00 8.11 3.21
N TYR A 57 -0.80 6.79 3.27
CA TYR A 57 -1.41 5.85 2.33
C TYR A 57 -2.94 5.89 2.41
N ASN A 58 -3.51 5.86 3.62
CA ASN A 58 -4.96 5.90 3.81
C ASN A 58 -5.59 7.21 3.27
N GLU A 59 -4.87 8.34 3.41
CA GLU A 59 -5.29 9.61 2.80
C GLU A 59 -5.32 9.52 1.27
N ILE A 60 -4.28 8.95 0.65
CA ILE A 60 -4.22 8.73 -0.80
C ILE A 60 -5.34 7.80 -1.25
N GLU A 61 -5.51 6.66 -0.57
CA GLU A 61 -6.51 5.66 -0.89
C GLU A 61 -7.92 6.26 -0.88
N THR A 62 -8.26 7.01 0.17
CA THR A 62 -9.55 7.73 0.27
C THR A 62 -9.78 8.69 -0.90
N LEU A 63 -8.74 9.37 -1.39
CA LEU A 63 -8.84 10.26 -2.55
C LEU A 63 -9.03 9.47 -3.85
N VAL A 64 -8.31 8.36 -4.01
CA VAL A 64 -8.43 7.49 -5.18
C VAL A 64 -9.83 6.86 -5.22
N GLU A 65 -10.35 6.34 -4.11
CA GLU A 65 -11.71 5.77 -4.03
C GLU A 65 -12.79 6.76 -4.49
N LYS A 66 -12.64 8.05 -4.17
CA LYS A 66 -13.61 9.09 -4.55
C LYS A 66 -13.52 9.50 -6.02
N ALA A 67 -12.32 9.47 -6.60
CA ALA A 67 -12.06 10.05 -7.93
C ALA A 67 -11.90 9.01 -9.05
N ALA A 68 -11.52 7.77 -8.71
CA ALA A 68 -11.20 6.72 -9.65
C ALA A 68 -12.41 5.81 -9.94
N THR A 69 -12.36 5.16 -11.09
CA THR A 69 -13.23 4.00 -11.38
C THR A 69 -12.69 2.75 -10.66
N ASP A 70 -13.52 1.73 -10.46
CA ASP A 70 -13.10 0.45 -9.84
C ASP A 70 -11.84 -0.14 -10.51
N LYS A 71 -11.77 -0.08 -11.86
CA LYS A 71 -10.60 -0.58 -12.60
C LYS A 71 -9.34 0.24 -12.32
N GLU A 72 -9.47 1.56 -12.23
CA GLU A 72 -8.37 2.46 -11.89
C GLU A 72 -7.90 2.27 -10.45
N PHE A 73 -8.85 2.08 -9.52
CA PHE A 73 -8.58 1.75 -8.13
C PHE A 73 -7.82 0.43 -8.01
N CYS A 74 -8.29 -0.65 -8.65
CA CYS A 74 -7.59 -1.94 -8.62
C CYS A 74 -6.17 -1.85 -9.20
N ILE A 75 -5.95 -1.04 -10.24
CA ILE A 75 -4.60 -0.79 -10.78
C ILE A 75 -3.74 -0.06 -9.75
N PHE A 76 -4.25 0.98 -9.11
CA PHE A 76 -3.54 1.70 -8.03
C PHE A 76 -3.15 0.74 -6.90
N TRP A 77 -4.10 -0.04 -6.40
CA TRP A 77 -3.90 -0.95 -5.28
C TRP A 77 -2.82 -2.00 -5.59
N LEU A 78 -2.90 -2.68 -6.74
CA LEU A 78 -1.89 -3.66 -7.14
C LEU A 78 -0.47 -3.07 -7.26
N LEU A 79 -0.36 -1.80 -7.67
CA LEU A 79 0.93 -1.11 -7.74
C LEU A 79 1.46 -0.75 -6.35
N ALA A 80 0.58 -0.40 -5.40
CA ALA A 80 0.93 -0.16 -4.00
C ALA A 80 1.45 -1.45 -3.32
N GLU A 81 0.82 -2.59 -3.62
CA GLU A 81 1.22 -3.96 -3.26
C GLU A 81 2.52 -4.43 -3.96
N GLY A 82 3.19 -3.55 -4.72
CA GLY A 82 4.50 -3.82 -5.31
C GLY A 82 4.49 -4.58 -6.63
N LYS A 83 3.32 -4.82 -7.25
CA LYS A 83 3.29 -5.40 -8.60
C LYS A 83 3.86 -4.42 -9.62
N THR A 84 4.61 -4.95 -10.59
CA THR A 84 5.14 -4.14 -11.69
C THR A 84 4.04 -3.80 -12.71
N TYR A 85 4.23 -2.73 -13.49
CA TYR A 85 3.31 -2.39 -14.59
C TYR A 85 3.07 -3.54 -15.57
N LYS A 86 4.08 -4.40 -15.78
CA LYS A 86 3.99 -5.55 -16.67
C LYS A 86 3.10 -6.65 -16.09
N GLU A 87 3.19 -6.91 -14.79
CA GLU A 87 2.36 -7.90 -14.10
C GLU A 87 0.90 -7.44 -14.05
N VAL A 88 0.66 -6.18 -13.67
CA VAL A 88 -0.68 -5.59 -13.71
C VAL A 88 -1.23 -5.60 -15.14
N GLY A 89 -0.39 -5.31 -16.14
CA GLY A 89 -0.78 -5.36 -17.55
C GLY A 89 -1.27 -6.75 -17.98
N ARG A 90 -0.59 -7.81 -17.53
CA ARG A 90 -1.03 -9.19 -17.78
C ARG A 90 -2.38 -9.49 -17.14
N ILE A 91 -2.63 -9.03 -15.90
CA ILE A 91 -3.91 -9.25 -15.20
C ILE A 91 -5.09 -8.60 -15.94
N PHE A 92 -4.89 -7.40 -16.47
CA PHE A 92 -5.93 -6.64 -17.18
C PHE A 92 -5.90 -6.82 -18.70
N GLU A 93 -5.09 -7.73 -19.22
CA GLU A 93 -4.89 -7.98 -20.66
C GLU A 93 -4.53 -6.72 -21.47
N VAL A 94 -3.69 -5.85 -20.91
CA VAL A 94 -3.18 -4.62 -21.54
C VAL A 94 -1.67 -4.53 -21.46
N SER A 95 -1.07 -3.62 -22.24
CA SER A 95 0.37 -3.37 -22.13
C SER A 95 0.72 -2.70 -20.79
N GLY A 96 1.93 -2.94 -20.29
CA GLY A 96 2.42 -2.23 -19.09
C GLY A 96 2.47 -0.72 -19.27
N GLU A 97 2.72 -0.25 -20.51
CA GLU A 97 2.64 1.17 -20.85
C GLU A 97 1.21 1.72 -20.68
N ARG A 98 0.19 0.93 -21.03
CA ARG A 98 -1.20 1.32 -20.77
C ARG A 98 -1.50 1.41 -19.29
N VAL A 99 -0.97 0.49 -18.47
CA VAL A 99 -1.09 0.56 -17.01
C VAL A 99 -0.45 1.84 -16.48
N ARG A 100 0.76 2.18 -16.94
CA ARG A 100 1.45 3.42 -16.56
C ARG A 100 0.61 4.66 -16.87
N GLN A 101 0.01 4.72 -18.06
CA GLN A 101 -0.88 5.83 -18.46
C GLN A 101 -2.16 5.90 -17.62
N VAL A 102 -2.72 4.75 -17.24
CA VAL A 102 -3.90 4.72 -16.36
C VAL A 102 -3.51 5.24 -14.98
N PHE A 103 -2.41 4.76 -14.43
CA PHE A 103 -1.91 5.20 -13.12
C PHE A 103 -1.56 6.70 -13.12
N ASP A 104 -0.88 7.19 -14.16
CA ASP A 104 -0.56 8.62 -14.29
C ASP A 104 -1.84 9.48 -14.30
N ARG A 105 -2.94 9.02 -14.90
CA ARG A 105 -4.23 9.70 -14.87
C ARG A 105 -4.90 9.66 -13.50
N VAL A 106 -4.79 8.55 -12.76
CA VAL A 106 -5.29 8.48 -11.37
C VAL A 106 -4.58 9.51 -10.52
N LEU A 107 -3.27 9.62 -10.67
CA LEU A 107 -2.48 10.63 -9.95
C LEU A 107 -2.88 12.06 -10.32
N ASP A 108 -3.16 12.34 -11.59
CA ASP A 108 -3.67 13.67 -12.01
C ASP A 108 -4.98 14.01 -11.30
N LYS A 109 -5.90 13.03 -11.18
CA LYS A 109 -7.19 13.24 -10.50
C LYS A 109 -7.07 13.60 -9.02
N ILE A 110 -6.07 13.06 -8.30
CA ILE A 110 -5.94 13.27 -6.84
C ILE A 110 -4.97 14.40 -6.46
N VAL A 111 -4.09 14.80 -7.39
CA VAL A 111 -3.12 15.89 -7.18
C VAL A 111 -3.65 17.22 -7.72
N GLU A 112 -4.33 17.20 -8.87
CA GLU A 112 -4.86 18.40 -9.55
C GLU A 112 -6.36 18.62 -9.33
N GLY A 113 -7.09 17.60 -8.86
CA GLY A 113 -8.50 17.69 -8.44
C GLY A 113 -8.68 18.28 -7.05
#